data_AF-A0A974AS60-F1
#
_entry.id   AF-A0A974AS60-F1
#
_cell.length_a   1.000
_cell.length_b   1.000
_cell.length_c   1.000
_cell.angle_alpha   90.00
_cell.angle_beta   90.00
_cell.angle_gamma   90.00
#
_symmetry.space_group_name_H-M   'P 1'
#
loop_
_entity.id
_entity.type
_entity.pdbx_description
1 polymer ?
#
loop_
_entity_poly.entity_id
_entity_poly.type
_entity_poly.pdbx_seq_one_letter_code
_entity_poly.pdbx_strand_id
1 'polypeptide(L)'
;LATGTVGGTVSSSNSLVGSTSGDWVGTGYVDGYSNDPGMVALANGNYVVVSSRWNSGTGAVTWVNGSNGKQADGASGGGVGGAISASTGPLQALSIVGVGPLSYVGAKGLTMQVGGSNFLINSPWVDINGQDSGAATWVKGSDGTLSTGAYGGVVGVSNSLIGNHALDNVGSATALDNGNFIATTPVWNNGGTPANGLGAVTWIDGTNGKLASGATGDVIVGGSTGNSLVGTHAGDMAGLLIQQLNNGNVLIKNPTWNEGTLQDTSTGTGAITWMNTSSGGNGGKLADGFKSGAIGTGNSLLGSAAGEQLGSNIYSMVHEIGYGTNGILIGNTLWSSNRGSITWMDRTTGKLSNNVSPGVISASNSLVGSNTNDQLGAGGTLDLMNGNMLVKSPDWSNNTGAVTWISGSDGKLSNGSFAGALSSSNSVVGGTAADSVSSGGVELLTDGNFYNAMILSPAWTNPTASQANAGAVTWINGADGKLSDGSTGGAIGPANSLVGALANSYVGSGYRALLGNGNVAIPSPSWVAGSTASPISGAGAVTWMHGADGKLMDGSVAGTVSVANSLVGANASDGVGTTVTALTDLNASNHNYLVGSHNTAGGALTWVNGDNGRTGSYVNPS
;
A
#
# COMPACT_ATOMS: atom_id res chain seq x y z
N LEU A 1 5.60 26.26 43.43
CA LEU A 1 6.83 25.47 43.22
C LEU A 1 6.71 24.20 44.05
N ALA A 2 7.27 23.07 43.60
CA ALA A 2 7.06 21.76 44.23
C ALA A 2 7.79 21.55 45.59
N THR A 3 8.23 22.64 46.23
CA THR A 3 8.63 22.70 47.65
C THR A 3 7.49 23.13 48.58
N GLY A 4 6.30 23.45 48.06
CA GLY A 4 5.20 24.02 48.84
C GLY A 4 5.40 25.50 49.22
N THR A 5 6.54 26.11 48.87
CA THR A 5 6.78 27.54 49.00
C THR A 5 6.45 28.28 47.70
N VAL A 6 5.79 29.44 47.85
CA VAL A 6 5.45 30.36 46.75
C VAL A 6 6.70 31.17 46.41
N GLY A 7 7.41 30.79 45.33
CA GLY A 7 8.57 31.53 44.82
C GLY A 7 9.91 31.22 45.53
N GLY A 8 11.00 31.54 44.83
CA GLY A 8 12.39 31.34 45.27
C GLY A 8 13.37 31.60 44.12
N THR A 9 14.65 31.79 44.41
CA THR A 9 15.71 31.90 43.40
C THR A 9 15.93 30.55 42.71
N VAL A 10 16.18 30.56 41.40
CA VAL A 10 16.55 29.36 40.62
C VAL A 10 17.80 28.72 41.22
N SER A 11 17.74 27.44 41.55
CA SER A 11 18.88 26.64 42.04
C SER A 11 18.70 25.17 41.69
N SER A 12 19.77 24.39 41.81
CA SER A 12 19.71 22.92 41.68
C SER A 12 18.85 22.26 42.76
N SER A 13 18.29 23.01 43.72
CA SER A 13 17.40 22.48 44.76
C SER A 13 15.92 22.74 44.47
N ASN A 14 15.58 23.39 43.36
CA ASN A 14 14.19 23.66 42.98
C ASN A 14 13.96 23.75 41.47
N SER A 15 15.03 23.67 40.66
CA SER A 15 15.00 23.82 39.22
C SER A 15 15.97 22.84 38.58
N LEU A 16 15.63 22.36 37.38
CA LEU A 16 16.61 21.73 36.51
C LEU A 16 17.59 22.81 36.05
N VAL A 17 18.88 22.61 36.32
CA VAL A 17 19.92 23.60 36.02
C VAL A 17 21.05 22.96 35.22
N GLY A 18 21.70 23.80 34.40
CA GLY A 18 22.93 23.42 33.72
C GLY A 18 24.09 23.19 34.69
N SER A 19 25.18 22.64 34.17
CA SER A 19 26.43 22.41 34.90
C SER A 19 27.49 23.45 34.55
N THR A 20 27.36 24.14 33.41
CA THR A 20 28.32 25.11 32.90
C THR A 20 27.67 26.44 32.50
N SER A 21 28.48 27.50 32.48
CA SER A 21 28.03 28.81 32.00
C SER A 21 27.66 28.74 30.52
N GLY A 22 26.49 29.28 30.16
CA GLY A 22 26.00 29.24 28.79
C GLY A 22 25.25 27.96 28.42
N ASP A 23 24.85 27.14 29.40
CA ASP A 23 23.93 26.02 29.19
C ASP A 23 22.51 26.50 28.91
N TRP A 24 21.92 26.01 27.83
CA TRP A 24 20.55 26.36 27.42
C TRP A 24 19.60 25.23 27.81
N VAL A 25 19.28 25.17 29.10
CA VAL A 25 18.38 24.15 29.65
C VAL A 25 16.97 24.35 29.11
N GLY A 26 16.34 23.26 28.66
CA GLY A 26 15.00 23.30 28.07
C GLY A 26 14.93 24.04 26.74
N THR A 27 16.05 24.09 26.03
CA THR A 27 16.11 24.60 24.65
C THR A 27 16.54 23.46 23.74
N GLY A 28 15.63 23.08 22.83
CA GLY A 28 15.94 22.12 21.78
C GLY A 28 16.95 22.67 20.79
N TYR A 29 17.34 21.84 19.82
CA TYR A 29 18.22 22.31 18.77
C TYR A 29 17.47 23.26 17.83
N VAL A 30 18.11 24.39 17.56
CA VAL A 30 17.62 25.37 16.60
C VAL A 30 18.74 25.60 15.61
N ASP A 31 18.51 25.19 14.37
CA ASP A 31 19.20 25.72 13.20
C ASP A 31 18.18 26.49 12.34
N GLY A 32 18.62 27.14 11.27
CA GLY A 32 17.71 27.89 10.38
C GLY A 32 16.62 27.04 9.72
N TYR A 33 16.58 25.72 9.96
CA TYR A 33 15.73 24.74 9.29
C TYR A 33 14.86 23.89 10.24
N SER A 34 15.26 23.66 11.49
CA SER A 34 14.46 23.00 12.54
C SER A 34 14.33 23.82 13.81
N ASN A 35 13.13 23.78 14.39
CA ASN A 35 12.76 24.43 15.65
C ASN A 35 12.28 23.39 16.65
N ASP A 36 13.20 22.51 17.07
CA ASP A 36 12.85 21.39 17.93
C ASP A 36 12.44 21.86 19.33
N PRO A 37 11.33 21.32 19.88
CA PRO A 37 10.81 21.76 21.17
C PRO A 37 11.79 21.38 22.29
N GLY A 38 12.14 22.34 23.13
CA GLY A 38 12.94 22.10 24.33
C GLY A 38 12.17 21.40 25.46
N MET A 39 10.85 21.27 25.33
CA MET A 39 9.96 20.63 26.29
C MET A 39 8.89 19.84 25.55
N VAL A 40 8.72 18.56 25.87
CA VAL A 40 7.74 17.67 25.23
C VAL A 40 6.87 17.03 26.29
N ALA A 41 5.55 17.26 26.22
CA ALA A 41 4.59 16.61 27.09
C ALA A 41 4.32 15.17 26.62
N LEU A 42 4.26 14.23 27.57
CA LEU A 42 3.93 12.83 27.33
C LEU A 42 2.43 12.60 27.62
N ALA A 43 1.83 11.63 26.93
CA ALA A 43 0.40 11.31 27.05
C ALA A 43 -0.03 10.90 28.48
N ASN A 44 0.90 10.46 29.31
CA ASN A 44 0.65 10.05 30.69
C ASN A 44 0.80 11.21 31.71
N GLY A 45 0.97 12.45 31.23
CA GLY A 45 1.11 13.64 32.05
C GLY A 45 2.55 13.93 32.50
N ASN A 46 3.51 13.06 32.22
CA ASN A 46 4.94 13.35 32.40
C ASN A 46 5.46 14.23 31.26
N TYR A 47 6.71 14.69 31.35
CA TYR A 47 7.31 15.49 30.30
C TYR A 47 8.81 15.24 30.16
N VAL A 48 9.37 15.63 29.02
CA VAL A 48 10.78 15.51 28.71
C VAL A 48 11.35 16.90 28.44
N VAL A 49 12.51 17.18 29.03
CA VAL A 49 13.28 18.40 28.79
C VAL A 49 14.43 18.08 27.85
N VAL A 50 14.45 18.74 26.69
CA VAL A 50 15.52 18.64 25.69
C VAL A 50 16.40 19.87 25.82
N SER A 51 17.69 19.65 26.07
CA SER A 51 18.70 20.68 26.27
C SER A 51 19.88 20.41 25.33
N SER A 52 19.66 20.45 24.01
CA SER A 52 20.64 20.00 23.02
C SER A 52 21.94 20.79 23.03
N ARG A 53 21.93 22.03 23.56
CA ARG A 53 23.14 22.89 23.68
C ARG A 53 23.81 22.82 25.06
N TRP A 54 23.39 21.92 25.94
CA TRP A 54 24.02 21.72 27.25
C TRP A 54 25.51 21.32 27.12
N ASN A 55 26.35 21.85 28.01
CA ASN A 55 27.78 21.59 28.14
C ASN A 55 28.55 21.75 26.83
N SER A 56 28.50 22.97 26.25
CA SER A 56 29.14 23.26 24.95
C SER A 56 28.66 22.36 23.81
N GLY A 57 27.36 22.05 23.78
CA GLY A 57 26.75 21.24 22.73
C GLY A 57 26.91 19.73 22.89
N THR A 58 27.32 19.23 24.06
CA THR A 58 27.17 17.78 24.37
C THR A 58 25.71 17.34 24.29
N GLY A 59 24.81 18.21 24.73
CA GLY A 59 23.38 17.96 24.72
C GLY A 59 22.95 17.00 25.83
N ALA A 60 21.72 17.20 26.29
CA ALA A 60 21.12 16.40 27.34
C ALA A 60 19.61 16.28 27.15
N VAL A 61 19.06 15.11 27.48
CA VAL A 61 17.62 14.87 27.54
C VAL A 61 17.26 14.30 28.90
N THR A 62 16.30 14.94 29.57
CA THR A 62 15.91 14.63 30.95
C THR A 62 14.42 14.32 31.02
N TRP A 63 14.05 13.12 31.48
CA TRP A 63 12.66 12.79 31.77
C TRP A 63 12.25 13.38 33.12
N VAL A 64 11.01 13.86 33.22
CA VAL A 64 10.47 14.46 34.44
C VAL A 64 9.04 13.99 34.70
N ASN A 65 8.78 13.63 35.95
CA ASN A 65 7.46 13.27 36.43
C ASN A 65 6.58 14.51 36.53
N GLY A 66 5.47 14.54 35.80
CA GLY A 66 4.62 15.73 35.73
C GLY A 66 3.78 15.98 36.98
N SER A 67 3.57 14.97 37.82
CA SER A 67 2.78 15.12 39.06
C SER A 67 3.55 15.81 40.19
N ASN A 68 4.88 15.75 40.16
CA ASN A 68 5.73 16.27 41.25
C ASN A 68 6.97 17.05 40.78
N GLY A 69 7.22 17.13 39.47
CA GLY A 69 8.33 17.85 38.86
C GLY A 69 9.71 17.22 39.13
N LYS A 70 9.77 15.95 39.56
CA LYS A 70 11.03 15.26 39.90
C LYS A 70 11.56 14.42 38.74
N GLN A 71 12.88 14.24 38.72
CA GLN A 71 13.57 13.28 37.86
C GLN A 71 13.32 11.82 38.32
N ALA A 72 13.79 10.87 37.52
CA ALA A 72 13.33 9.49 37.53
C ALA A 72 13.76 8.60 38.73
N ASP A 73 14.86 8.91 39.42
CA ASP A 73 15.34 8.14 40.59
C ASP A 73 14.53 8.34 41.88
N GLY A 74 13.53 9.23 41.85
CA GLY A 74 12.73 9.57 43.02
C GLY A 74 13.52 10.23 44.16
N ALA A 75 14.79 10.61 43.95
CA ALA A 75 15.66 11.10 45.02
C ALA A 75 15.08 12.36 45.68
N SER A 76 14.50 12.15 46.85
CA SER A 76 14.30 13.13 47.89
C SER A 76 15.66 13.50 48.50
N GLY A 77 16.37 14.37 47.80
CA GLY A 77 17.61 15.02 48.25
C GLY A 77 17.62 16.50 47.84
N GLY A 78 16.50 17.19 48.07
CA GLY A 78 16.38 18.66 47.87
C GLY A 78 15.79 19.07 46.51
N GLY A 79 14.46 18.95 46.37
CA GLY A 79 13.56 19.72 45.50
C GLY A 79 13.76 19.72 43.98
N VAL A 80 12.75 19.26 43.22
CA VAL A 80 12.30 19.67 41.85
C VAL A 80 13.37 19.88 40.75
N GLY A 81 14.61 19.51 41.02
CA GLY A 81 15.77 20.12 40.40
C GLY A 81 17.00 19.36 40.81
N GLY A 82 17.88 19.20 39.84
CA GLY A 82 19.17 18.57 39.96
C GLY A 82 20.01 19.16 38.84
N ALA A 83 21.33 19.18 39.02
CA ALA A 83 22.20 19.50 37.90
C ALA A 83 22.04 18.41 36.84
N ILE A 84 21.97 18.80 35.57
CA ILE A 84 22.16 17.85 34.48
C ILE A 84 23.54 17.19 34.69
N SER A 85 23.55 15.86 34.80
CA SER A 85 24.72 15.10 35.24
C SER A 85 24.91 13.84 34.41
N ALA A 86 26.16 13.64 33.98
CA ALA A 86 26.63 12.45 33.25
C ALA A 86 27.08 11.30 34.18
N SER A 87 26.83 11.39 35.49
CA SER A 87 27.48 10.57 36.54
C SER A 87 27.66 9.08 36.21
N THR A 88 28.91 8.64 36.22
CA THR A 88 29.33 7.22 36.30
C THR A 88 29.62 6.76 37.74
N GLY A 89 29.33 7.60 38.73
CA GLY A 89 29.49 7.30 40.16
C GLY A 89 28.30 6.53 40.76
N PRO A 90 28.30 6.29 42.09
CA PRO A 90 27.21 5.56 42.76
C PRO A 90 25.84 6.28 42.75
N LEU A 91 25.79 7.53 42.28
CA LEU A 91 24.57 8.26 41.96
C LEU A 91 24.21 8.02 40.49
N GLN A 92 23.02 7.48 40.22
CA GLN A 92 22.58 7.18 38.85
C GLN A 92 22.53 8.46 37.99
N ALA A 93 23.04 8.40 36.77
CA ALA A 93 22.82 9.48 35.80
C ALA A 93 21.31 9.60 35.52
N LEU A 94 20.78 10.82 35.58
CA LEU A 94 19.34 11.12 35.46
C LEU A 94 18.98 11.77 34.13
N SER A 95 19.98 12.00 33.28
CA SER A 95 19.83 12.52 31.93
C SER A 95 20.59 11.64 30.95
N ILE A 96 20.07 11.52 29.75
CA ILE A 96 20.78 10.95 28.62
C ILE A 96 21.65 12.07 28.04
N VAL A 97 22.97 11.88 28.00
CA VAL A 97 23.93 12.93 27.60
C VAL A 97 24.90 12.43 26.55
N GLY A 98 25.45 13.35 25.76
CA GLY A 98 26.48 13.04 24.78
C GLY A 98 27.83 12.65 25.41
N VAL A 99 28.74 12.19 24.55
CA VAL A 99 30.10 11.72 24.90
C VAL A 99 31.14 12.84 24.88
N GLY A 100 30.86 13.97 24.21
CA GLY A 100 31.76 15.11 24.08
C GLY A 100 31.05 16.39 23.60
N PRO A 101 31.75 17.51 23.37
CA PRO A 101 31.18 18.70 22.74
C PRO A 101 30.60 18.37 21.35
N LEU A 102 29.63 19.16 20.90
CA LEU A 102 28.98 19.01 19.58
C LEU A 102 28.19 17.71 19.34
N SER A 103 27.99 16.83 20.35
CA SER A 103 27.14 15.64 20.20
C SER A 103 25.63 15.95 20.04
N TYR A 104 25.18 17.10 20.53
CA TYR A 104 23.80 17.62 20.46
C TYR A 104 22.70 16.56 20.70
N VAL A 105 22.76 15.81 21.80
CA VAL A 105 21.71 14.82 22.12
C VAL A 105 20.30 15.45 22.09
N GLY A 106 19.36 14.77 21.44
CA GLY A 106 17.98 15.22 21.22
C GLY A 106 17.82 16.26 20.11
N ALA A 107 18.84 16.47 19.27
CA ALA A 107 18.84 17.48 18.22
C ALA A 107 17.77 17.35 17.13
N LYS A 108 17.18 16.16 16.93
CA LYS A 108 16.02 15.97 16.03
C LYS A 108 14.75 15.65 16.81
N GLY A 109 14.69 16.13 18.05
CA GLY A 109 13.56 15.93 18.94
C GLY A 109 13.36 14.47 19.34
N LEU A 110 12.09 14.12 19.55
CA LEU A 110 11.67 12.81 20.02
C LEU A 110 10.68 12.18 19.03
N THR A 111 10.84 10.88 18.73
CA THR A 111 9.79 10.10 18.07
C THR A 111 8.90 9.47 19.14
N MET A 112 7.65 9.92 19.21
CA MET A 112 6.67 9.48 20.21
C MET A 112 6.00 8.16 19.82
N GLN A 113 5.84 7.25 20.77
CA GLN A 113 5.07 6.01 20.56
C GLN A 113 3.59 6.30 20.26
N VAL A 114 3.04 5.67 19.22
CA VAL A 114 1.60 5.71 18.96
C VAL A 114 0.86 4.93 20.04
N GLY A 115 -0.17 5.53 20.63
CA GLY A 115 -0.99 4.90 21.67
C GLY A 115 -0.29 4.68 23.02
N GLY A 116 0.90 5.27 23.22
CA GLY A 116 1.71 5.08 24.43
C GLY A 116 2.38 6.36 24.93
N SER A 117 3.35 6.18 25.83
CA SER A 117 4.15 7.30 26.37
C SER A 117 5.65 7.11 26.17
N ASN A 118 6.08 5.94 25.67
CA ASN A 118 7.49 5.67 25.38
C ASN A 118 7.92 6.48 24.15
N PHE A 119 9.23 6.68 23.99
CA PHE A 119 9.75 7.48 22.90
C PHE A 119 11.20 7.12 22.55
N LEU A 120 11.61 7.49 21.34
CA LEU A 120 13.01 7.50 20.92
C LEU A 120 13.54 8.94 20.97
N ILE A 121 14.75 9.10 21.49
CA ILE A 121 15.53 10.33 21.40
C ILE A 121 16.33 10.29 20.10
N ASN A 122 16.10 11.27 19.24
CA ASN A 122 16.72 11.35 17.92
C ASN A 122 17.95 12.26 17.97
N SER A 123 19.14 11.67 17.83
CA SER A 123 20.42 12.38 18.01
C SER A 123 21.39 12.10 16.86
N PRO A 124 21.13 12.59 15.63
CA PRO A 124 21.94 12.29 14.44
C PRO A 124 23.40 12.73 14.52
N TRP A 125 23.73 13.68 15.40
CA TRP A 125 25.06 14.29 15.45
C TRP A 125 25.87 13.87 16.67
N VAL A 126 25.48 12.79 17.36
CA VAL A 126 26.29 12.30 18.46
C VAL A 126 27.64 11.84 17.93
N ASP A 127 28.68 12.57 18.32
CA ASP A 127 30.06 12.21 18.11
C ASP A 127 30.47 11.09 19.08
N ILE A 128 30.62 9.86 18.56
CA ILE A 128 31.10 8.70 19.31
C ILE A 128 32.50 8.34 18.78
N ASN A 129 33.51 8.45 19.65
CA ASN A 129 34.92 8.20 19.31
C ASN A 129 35.51 9.10 18.21
N GLY A 130 35.09 10.37 18.11
CA GLY A 130 35.56 11.31 17.10
C GLY A 130 34.91 11.12 15.73
N GLN A 131 33.72 10.54 15.70
CA GLN A 131 32.93 10.23 14.52
C GLN A 131 31.47 10.62 14.78
N ASP A 132 30.91 11.53 13.98
CA ASP A 132 29.49 11.94 13.99
C ASP A 132 28.57 10.79 13.54
N SER A 133 28.51 9.74 14.36
CA SER A 133 27.86 8.46 14.06
C SER A 133 26.36 8.53 14.28
N GLY A 134 25.93 9.43 15.17
CA GLY A 134 24.55 9.56 15.59
C GLY A 134 24.10 8.43 16.53
N ALA A 135 22.95 8.66 17.17
CA ALA A 135 22.29 7.70 18.03
C ALA A 135 20.75 7.81 18.04
N ALA A 136 20.09 6.67 18.23
CA ALA A 136 18.70 6.57 18.66
C ALA A 136 18.62 5.86 20.02
N THR A 137 18.04 6.52 21.02
CA THR A 137 17.95 6.01 22.41
C THR A 137 16.50 5.86 22.82
N TRP A 138 16.07 4.65 23.19
CA TRP A 138 14.70 4.42 23.67
C TRP A 138 14.55 4.75 25.15
N VAL A 139 13.42 5.35 25.51
CA VAL A 139 13.07 5.70 26.90
C VAL A 139 11.63 5.29 27.19
N LYS A 140 11.43 4.67 28.36
CA LYS A 140 10.14 4.31 28.90
C LYS A 140 9.45 5.55 29.49
N GLY A 141 8.30 5.93 28.95
CA GLY A 141 7.63 7.17 29.31
C GLY A 141 7.02 7.18 30.71
N SER A 142 6.76 6.01 31.31
CA SER A 142 6.10 5.91 32.61
C SER A 142 7.01 6.28 33.78
N ASP A 143 8.31 6.02 33.66
CA ASP A 143 9.28 6.14 34.75
C ASP A 143 10.64 6.67 34.30
N GLY A 144 10.83 7.00 33.02
CA GLY A 144 12.08 7.56 32.49
C GLY A 144 13.22 6.54 32.37
N THR A 145 12.97 5.24 32.55
CA THR A 145 14.02 4.22 32.40
C THR A 145 14.36 3.94 30.94
N LEU A 146 15.62 3.61 30.68
CA LEU A 146 16.11 3.06 29.41
C LEU A 146 15.80 1.56 29.33
N SER A 147 16.01 0.94 28.17
CA SER A 147 15.89 -0.51 27.97
C SER A 147 16.80 -1.33 28.89
N THR A 148 17.87 -0.71 29.39
CA THR A 148 18.82 -1.29 30.38
C THR A 148 18.29 -1.27 31.81
N GLY A 149 17.21 -0.52 32.08
CA GLY A 149 16.69 -0.23 33.43
C GLY A 149 17.33 0.98 34.12
N ALA A 150 18.34 1.61 33.50
CA ALA A 150 18.95 2.84 34.02
C ALA A 150 18.06 4.07 33.76
N TYR A 151 18.19 5.13 34.56
CA TYR A 151 17.43 6.38 34.39
C TYR A 151 18.09 7.42 33.45
N GLY A 152 19.26 7.09 32.91
CA GLY A 152 20.07 7.99 32.12
C GLY A 152 21.46 7.41 31.94
N GLY A 153 22.37 8.22 31.40
CA GLY A 153 23.74 7.83 31.12
C GLY A 153 24.29 8.49 29.86
N VAL A 154 25.57 8.23 29.61
CA VAL A 154 26.22 8.65 28.38
C VAL A 154 25.72 7.79 27.21
N VAL A 155 25.38 8.42 26.08
CA VAL A 155 24.97 7.73 24.85
C VAL A 155 26.10 6.82 24.36
N GLY A 156 25.77 5.57 24.05
CA GLY A 156 26.70 4.62 23.46
C GLY A 156 26.06 3.25 23.19
N VAL A 157 26.88 2.30 22.74
CA VAL A 157 26.43 0.95 22.33
C VAL A 157 25.67 0.16 23.39
N SER A 158 25.78 0.50 24.68
CA SER A 158 25.10 -0.21 25.76
C SER A 158 23.61 0.16 25.87
N ASN A 159 23.22 1.34 25.40
CA ASN A 159 21.89 1.90 25.64
C ASN A 159 21.24 2.55 24.39
N SER A 160 21.98 2.66 23.29
CA SER A 160 21.54 3.35 22.08
C SER A 160 21.89 2.54 20.85
N LEU A 161 21.05 2.62 19.83
CA LEU A 161 21.43 2.23 18.47
C LEU A 161 22.32 3.32 17.89
N ILE A 162 23.52 2.99 17.45
CA ILE A 162 24.50 3.96 16.98
C ILE A 162 25.10 3.59 15.62
N GLY A 163 25.62 4.58 14.90
CA GLY A 163 26.49 4.33 13.75
C GLY A 163 27.89 3.91 14.21
N ASN A 164 28.76 3.61 13.26
CA ASN A 164 30.19 3.36 13.51
C ASN A 164 31.13 4.22 12.67
N HIS A 165 30.60 5.08 11.81
CA HIS A 165 31.37 5.98 10.97
C HIS A 165 30.79 7.39 10.99
N ALA A 166 31.65 8.38 10.72
CA ALA A 166 31.22 9.76 10.59
C ALA A 166 30.11 9.89 9.52
N LEU A 167 29.09 10.66 9.87
CA LEU A 167 27.94 11.00 9.03
C LEU A 167 26.98 9.84 8.76
N ASP A 168 27.06 8.73 9.52
CA ASP A 168 26.01 7.70 9.54
C ASP A 168 24.65 8.28 9.97
N ASN A 169 24.66 9.37 10.75
CA ASN A 169 23.49 10.15 11.15
C ASN A 169 22.36 9.31 11.78
N VAL A 170 22.71 8.33 12.63
CA VAL A 170 21.71 7.54 13.37
C VAL A 170 20.89 8.42 14.30
N GLY A 171 19.56 8.29 14.26
CA GLY A 171 18.68 9.18 15.02
C GLY A 171 17.54 9.74 14.19
N SER A 172 16.97 8.94 13.30
CA SER A 172 15.68 9.18 12.67
C SER A 172 14.86 7.90 12.87
N ALA A 173 13.58 8.06 13.23
CA ALA A 173 12.70 6.93 13.46
C ALA A 173 11.24 7.27 13.17
N THR A 174 10.51 6.27 12.69
CA THR A 174 9.06 6.29 12.52
C THR A 174 8.40 5.47 13.63
N ALA A 175 7.42 6.04 14.32
CA ALA A 175 6.55 5.28 15.21
C ALA A 175 5.45 4.60 14.40
N LEU A 176 5.20 3.33 14.70
CA LEU A 176 4.19 2.51 14.05
C LEU A 176 2.91 2.50 14.89
N ASP A 177 1.76 2.35 14.22
CA ASP A 177 0.44 2.24 14.87
C ASP A 177 0.33 1.14 15.94
N ASN A 178 1.14 0.08 15.84
CA ASN A 178 1.19 -0.99 16.85
C ASN A 178 2.05 -0.62 18.08
N GLY A 179 2.54 0.61 18.15
CA GLY A 179 3.37 1.13 19.22
C GLY A 179 4.85 0.78 19.11
N ASN A 180 5.30 0.04 18.08
CA ASN A 180 6.73 -0.22 17.85
C ASN A 180 7.37 0.88 17.01
N PHE A 181 8.70 0.81 16.80
CA PHE A 181 9.43 1.82 16.04
C PHE A 181 10.30 1.19 14.95
N ILE A 182 10.51 1.95 13.88
CA ILE A 182 11.51 1.68 12.85
C ILE A 182 12.49 2.84 12.85
N ALA A 183 13.75 2.59 13.24
CA ALA A 183 14.84 3.53 13.04
C ALA A 183 15.32 3.43 11.58
N THR A 184 15.49 4.59 10.93
CA THR A 184 15.93 4.69 9.54
C THR A 184 17.16 5.57 9.45
N THR A 185 18.16 5.11 8.70
CA THR A 185 19.43 5.82 8.47
C THR A 185 19.82 5.74 7.01
N PRO A 186 19.13 6.46 6.10
CA PRO A 186 19.36 6.30 4.65
C PRO A 186 20.79 6.63 4.19
N VAL A 187 21.56 7.37 4.98
CA VAL A 187 22.94 7.76 4.65
C VAL A 187 24.01 6.83 5.25
N TRP A 188 23.63 5.85 6.07
CA TRP A 188 24.56 4.88 6.66
C TRP A 188 25.37 4.17 5.56
N ASN A 189 26.68 4.05 5.72
CA ASN A 189 27.58 3.68 4.62
C ASN A 189 28.63 2.58 4.94
N ASN A 190 28.57 1.97 6.14
CA ASN A 190 29.52 0.94 6.58
C ASN A 190 31.01 1.30 6.41
N GLY A 191 31.36 2.58 6.58
CA GLY A 191 32.73 3.09 6.41
C GLY A 191 33.11 3.48 4.99
N GLY A 192 32.12 3.52 4.09
CA GLY A 192 32.24 4.12 2.77
C GLY A 192 32.20 5.66 2.80
N THR A 193 32.14 6.26 1.61
CA THR A 193 32.04 7.71 1.47
C THR A 193 30.62 8.21 1.84
N PRO A 194 30.48 9.29 2.64
CA PRO A 194 29.19 9.80 3.13
C PRO A 194 28.15 10.20 2.07
N ALA A 195 28.60 10.53 0.87
CA ALA A 195 27.73 11.14 -0.14
C ALA A 195 26.62 10.20 -0.66
N ASN A 196 26.81 8.88 -0.59
CA ASN A 196 25.92 7.88 -1.20
C ASN A 196 25.75 6.68 -0.26
N GLY A 197 24.90 6.81 0.77
CA GLY A 197 24.69 5.76 1.77
C GLY A 197 24.09 4.46 1.21
N LEU A 198 24.48 3.33 1.80
CA LEU A 198 23.79 2.04 1.66
C LEU A 198 22.38 2.13 2.28
N GLY A 199 22.30 2.88 3.37
CA GLY A 199 21.15 3.01 4.24
C GLY A 199 20.95 1.80 5.17
N ALA A 200 20.29 2.03 6.30
CA ALA A 200 19.88 0.96 7.20
C ALA A 200 18.50 1.18 7.83
N VAL A 201 17.80 0.07 8.07
CA VAL A 201 16.49 0.01 8.74
C VAL A 201 16.56 -0.97 9.91
N THR A 202 16.23 -0.49 11.10
CA THR A 202 16.30 -1.27 12.35
C THR A 202 14.95 -1.24 13.07
N TRP A 203 14.40 -2.41 13.39
CA TRP A 203 13.19 -2.51 14.21
C TRP A 203 13.51 -2.42 15.70
N ILE A 204 12.67 -1.69 16.44
CA ILE A 204 12.78 -1.49 17.89
C ILE A 204 11.42 -1.78 18.53
N ASP A 205 11.40 -2.67 19.53
CA ASP A 205 10.21 -2.98 20.33
C ASP A 205 9.82 -1.77 21.18
N GLY A 206 8.64 -1.20 20.95
CA GLY A 206 8.20 -0.02 21.68
C GLY A 206 7.78 -0.30 23.12
N THR A 207 7.67 -1.56 23.54
CA THR A 207 7.31 -1.92 24.92
C THR A 207 8.50 -1.94 25.87
N ASN A 208 9.68 -2.31 25.36
CA ASN A 208 10.88 -2.54 26.16
C ASN A 208 12.16 -1.95 25.55
N GLY A 209 12.06 -1.32 24.38
CA GLY A 209 13.14 -0.63 23.70
C GLY A 209 14.26 -1.52 23.18
N LYS A 210 14.03 -2.83 23.06
CA LYS A 210 15.02 -3.77 22.55
C LYS A 210 14.97 -3.86 21.03
N LEU A 211 16.13 -4.10 20.43
CA LEU A 211 16.25 -4.45 19.02
C LEU A 211 15.70 -5.86 18.78
N ALA A 212 15.52 -6.22 17.51
CA ALA A 212 15.12 -7.58 17.13
C ALA A 212 16.10 -8.65 17.67
N SER A 213 17.39 -8.33 17.79
CA SER A 213 18.42 -9.20 18.41
C SER A 213 18.23 -9.42 19.91
N GLY A 214 17.39 -8.62 20.58
CA GLY A 214 17.19 -8.60 22.03
C GLY A 214 18.14 -7.64 22.77
N ALA A 215 19.05 -6.98 22.04
CA ALA A 215 19.97 -5.98 22.60
C ALA A 215 19.23 -4.68 22.99
N THR A 216 19.74 -3.98 24.01
CA THR A 216 19.21 -2.70 24.52
C THR A 216 19.81 -1.48 23.81
N GLY A 217 20.89 -1.70 23.09
CA GLY A 217 21.67 -0.77 22.28
C GLY A 217 22.65 -1.61 21.48
N ASP A 218 23.09 -1.11 20.33
CA ASP A 218 24.00 -1.83 19.45
C ASP A 218 24.57 -0.89 18.39
N VAL A 219 25.62 -1.33 17.71
CA VAL A 219 26.11 -0.67 16.49
C VAL A 219 25.26 -1.16 15.32
N ILE A 220 24.86 -0.27 14.41
CA ILE A 220 24.24 -0.69 13.14
C ILE A 220 25.22 -1.58 12.38
N VAL A 221 24.82 -2.83 12.16
CA VAL A 221 25.58 -3.80 11.37
C VAL A 221 24.62 -4.52 10.43
N GLY A 222 24.98 -4.58 9.15
CA GLY A 222 24.29 -5.35 8.13
C GLY A 222 24.69 -6.84 8.11
N GLY A 223 24.01 -7.63 7.26
CA GLY A 223 24.26 -9.07 7.11
C GLY A 223 23.41 -9.95 8.03
N SER A 224 23.51 -11.28 7.87
CA SER A 224 22.58 -12.26 8.46
C SER A 224 22.64 -12.41 9.99
N THR A 225 23.70 -11.89 10.61
CA THR A 225 23.86 -11.79 12.07
C THR A 225 23.73 -10.35 12.57
N GLY A 226 23.42 -9.41 11.68
CA GLY A 226 23.27 -8.01 12.00
C GLY A 226 21.99 -7.71 12.76
N ASN A 227 21.70 -6.43 12.94
CA ASN A 227 20.47 -5.94 13.56
C ASN A 227 19.59 -5.14 12.59
N SER A 228 20.09 -4.92 11.37
CA SER A 228 19.47 -4.01 10.41
C SER A 228 19.36 -4.63 9.01
N LEU A 229 18.32 -4.22 8.29
CA LEU A 229 18.24 -4.38 6.84
C LEU A 229 19.06 -3.25 6.20
N VAL A 230 19.99 -3.56 5.31
CA VAL A 230 20.88 -2.58 4.68
C VAL A 230 20.89 -2.69 3.16
N GLY A 231 21.23 -1.61 2.47
CA GLY A 231 21.59 -1.66 1.06
C GLY A 231 22.87 -2.47 0.82
N THR A 232 23.11 -2.83 -0.43
CA THR A 232 24.30 -3.52 -0.91
C THR A 232 25.31 -2.56 -1.54
N HIS A 233 24.84 -1.45 -2.11
CA HIS A 233 25.65 -0.48 -2.84
C HIS A 233 25.35 0.97 -2.46
N ALA A 234 26.34 1.83 -2.73
CA ALA A 234 26.26 3.24 -2.46
C ALA A 234 25.13 3.89 -3.28
N GLY A 235 24.17 4.53 -2.61
CA GLY A 235 22.98 5.13 -3.24
C GLY A 235 21.70 4.30 -3.12
N ASP A 236 21.77 3.10 -2.55
CA ASP A 236 20.59 2.28 -2.27
C ASP A 236 19.66 2.92 -1.22
N MET A 237 20.25 3.60 -0.23
CA MET A 237 19.57 4.40 0.79
C MET A 237 18.38 3.68 1.45
N ALA A 238 18.59 2.45 1.93
CA ALA A 238 17.61 1.68 2.72
C ALA A 238 16.96 2.53 3.83
N GLY A 239 15.64 2.49 3.91
CA GLY A 239 14.86 3.24 4.90
C GLY A 239 14.36 4.61 4.47
N LEU A 240 14.57 5.02 3.22
CA LEU A 240 14.04 6.30 2.71
C LEU A 240 12.51 6.29 2.58
N LEU A 241 11.91 5.17 2.18
CA LEU A 241 10.47 5.02 2.03
C LEU A 241 9.98 3.81 2.85
N ILE A 242 9.16 4.08 3.86
CA ILE A 242 8.50 3.08 4.69
C ILE A 242 6.99 3.22 4.49
N GLN A 243 6.32 2.12 4.15
CA GLN A 243 4.87 2.04 4.06
C GLN A 243 4.36 1.09 5.13
N GLN A 244 3.61 1.59 6.10
CA GLN A 244 2.93 0.76 7.08
C GLN A 244 1.67 0.15 6.45
N LEU A 245 1.47 -1.15 6.69
CA LEU A 245 0.30 -1.91 6.28
C LEU A 245 -0.74 -1.93 7.40
N ASN A 246 -2.01 -2.16 7.05
CA ASN A 246 -3.12 -2.14 8.02
C ASN A 246 -3.00 -3.18 9.15
N ASN A 247 -2.19 -4.23 8.98
CA ASN A 247 -1.92 -5.21 10.03
C ASN A 247 -0.74 -4.82 10.94
N GLY A 248 -0.18 -3.62 10.77
CA GLY A 248 0.93 -3.07 11.53
C GLY A 248 2.32 -3.37 10.94
N ASN A 249 2.46 -4.40 10.09
CA ASN A 249 3.72 -4.72 9.41
C ASN A 249 4.11 -3.63 8.41
N VAL A 250 5.34 -3.64 7.93
CA VAL A 250 5.83 -2.59 7.02
C VAL A 250 6.41 -3.16 5.75
N LEU A 251 6.31 -2.38 4.67
CA LEU A 251 7.11 -2.51 3.47
C LEU A 251 8.18 -1.42 3.48
N ILE A 252 9.43 -1.84 3.35
CA ILE A 252 10.57 -0.97 3.05
C ILE A 252 10.69 -0.92 1.52
N LYS A 253 10.53 0.27 0.95
CA LYS A 253 10.54 0.48 -0.51
C LYS A 253 11.85 1.18 -0.90
N ASN A 254 12.60 0.56 -1.81
CA ASN A 254 13.92 1.01 -2.22
C ASN A 254 14.02 1.11 -3.74
N PRO A 255 13.42 2.14 -4.38
CA PRO A 255 13.41 2.28 -5.83
C PRO A 255 14.79 2.50 -6.45
N THR A 256 15.77 3.00 -5.68
CA THR A 256 17.14 3.25 -6.16
C THR A 256 18.06 2.03 -6.04
N TRP A 257 17.62 0.97 -5.35
CA TRP A 257 18.44 -0.21 -5.10
C TRP A 257 18.84 -0.93 -6.39
N ASN A 258 20.06 -1.46 -6.44
CA ASN A 258 20.54 -2.24 -7.58
C ASN A 258 21.54 -3.36 -7.21
N GLU A 259 21.61 -4.41 -8.04
CA GLU A 259 22.50 -5.59 -7.89
C GLU A 259 23.97 -5.31 -8.28
N GLY A 260 24.41 -4.07 -8.55
CA GLY A 260 25.71 -3.77 -9.17
C GLY A 260 26.44 -2.49 -8.72
N THR A 261 27.55 -2.16 -9.39
CA THR A 261 28.42 -1.02 -9.04
C THR A 261 27.90 0.36 -9.44
N LEU A 262 26.65 0.47 -9.90
CA LEU A 262 26.09 1.73 -10.39
C LEU A 262 25.71 2.62 -9.21
N GLN A 263 26.51 3.66 -8.98
CA GLN A 263 26.29 4.71 -7.98
C GLN A 263 25.21 5.73 -8.41
N ASP A 264 24.19 5.33 -9.17
CA ASP A 264 23.20 6.27 -9.71
C ASP A 264 21.78 6.02 -9.19
N THR A 265 21.29 7.01 -8.45
CA THR A 265 19.93 7.10 -7.90
C THR A 265 18.79 7.12 -8.93
N SER A 266 19.07 7.28 -10.24
CA SER A 266 18.04 7.39 -11.28
C SER A 266 17.77 6.09 -12.06
N THR A 267 18.64 5.08 -11.94
CA THR A 267 18.59 3.83 -12.73
C THR A 267 18.42 2.56 -11.88
N GLY A 268 17.95 2.70 -10.64
CA GLY A 268 17.73 1.58 -9.74
C GLY A 268 16.84 0.48 -10.35
N THR A 269 17.22 -0.77 -10.12
CA THR A 269 16.37 -1.93 -10.39
C THR A 269 15.14 -1.90 -9.47
N GLY A 270 15.35 -1.45 -8.23
CA GLY A 270 14.35 -1.28 -7.20
C GLY A 270 14.06 -2.56 -6.42
N ALA A 271 13.65 -2.37 -5.17
CA ALA A 271 13.33 -3.45 -4.24
C ALA A 271 12.16 -3.08 -3.32
N ILE A 272 11.41 -4.10 -2.89
CA ILE A 272 10.46 -4.00 -1.77
C ILE A 272 10.76 -5.14 -0.79
N THR A 273 11.01 -4.80 0.46
CA THR A 273 11.25 -5.75 1.55
C THR A 273 10.11 -5.68 2.55
N TRP A 274 9.51 -6.82 2.88
CA TRP A 274 8.52 -6.91 3.96
C TRP A 274 9.21 -7.15 5.30
N MET A 275 8.69 -6.52 6.37
CA MET A 275 9.16 -6.73 7.74
C MET A 275 7.99 -6.90 8.70
N ASN A 276 8.05 -7.96 9.51
CA ASN A 276 7.19 -8.18 10.65
C ASN A 276 7.53 -7.19 11.76
N THR A 277 6.54 -6.46 12.26
CA THR A 277 6.76 -5.43 13.27
C THR A 277 6.07 -5.72 14.59
N SER A 278 5.54 -6.93 14.78
CA SER A 278 4.92 -7.34 16.05
C SER A 278 5.92 -7.37 17.19
N SER A 279 5.49 -7.07 18.42
CA SER A 279 6.37 -7.17 19.60
C SER A 279 6.75 -8.63 19.92
N GLY A 280 7.83 -8.82 20.67
CA GLY A 280 8.30 -10.15 21.07
C GLY A 280 9.21 -10.84 20.03
N GLY A 281 9.32 -12.17 20.09
CA GLY A 281 10.36 -12.92 19.38
C GLY A 281 10.31 -12.88 17.84
N ASN A 282 9.21 -12.42 17.25
CA ASN A 282 9.01 -12.31 15.82
C ASN A 282 9.20 -10.89 15.27
N GLY A 283 9.32 -9.88 16.13
CA GLY A 283 9.55 -8.50 15.71
C GLY A 283 10.87 -8.32 14.97
N GLY A 284 10.83 -7.50 13.93
CA GLY A 284 11.95 -7.21 13.03
C GLY A 284 12.29 -8.32 12.05
N LYS A 285 11.55 -9.43 12.01
CA LYS A 285 11.82 -10.51 11.04
C LYS A 285 11.41 -10.12 9.62
N LEU A 286 12.24 -10.46 8.65
CA LEU A 286 11.95 -10.37 7.22
C LEU A 286 11.25 -11.66 6.74
N ALA A 287 10.89 -11.71 5.45
CA ALA A 287 10.18 -12.85 4.86
C ALA A 287 10.98 -14.18 4.90
N ASP A 288 12.30 -14.10 4.95
CA ASP A 288 13.20 -15.26 5.13
C ASP A 288 13.34 -15.73 6.59
N GLY A 289 12.72 -15.00 7.53
CA GLY A 289 12.76 -15.29 8.96
C GLY A 289 13.98 -14.72 9.70
N PHE A 290 14.95 -14.13 8.99
CA PHE A 290 16.08 -13.42 9.60
C PHE A 290 15.64 -12.03 10.08
N LYS A 291 16.40 -11.44 11.00
CA LYS A 291 16.09 -10.15 11.64
C LYS A 291 16.86 -8.97 11.04
N SER A 292 17.61 -9.24 9.98
CA SER A 292 18.63 -8.39 9.41
C SER A 292 19.16 -9.04 8.13
N GLY A 293 19.91 -8.27 7.35
CA GLY A 293 20.48 -8.74 6.10
C GLY A 293 20.75 -7.60 5.14
N ALA A 294 21.47 -7.88 4.07
CA ALA A 294 21.47 -6.98 2.92
C ALA A 294 20.21 -7.23 2.08
N ILE A 295 19.67 -6.20 1.44
CA ILE A 295 18.59 -6.34 0.45
C ILE A 295 19.07 -7.29 -0.66
N GLY A 296 18.26 -8.31 -0.96
CA GLY A 296 18.59 -9.26 -2.02
C GLY A 296 17.55 -10.37 -2.18
N THR A 297 17.85 -11.33 -3.05
CA THR A 297 16.95 -12.42 -3.46
C THR A 297 16.49 -13.37 -2.35
N GLY A 298 17.11 -13.30 -1.17
CA GLY A 298 16.68 -14.08 -0.02
C GLY A 298 15.47 -13.48 0.70
N ASN A 299 15.34 -12.15 0.72
CA ASN A 299 14.41 -11.43 1.61
C ASN A 299 13.51 -10.41 0.92
N SER A 300 13.83 -10.01 -0.31
CA SER A 300 13.21 -8.85 -0.97
C SER A 300 12.67 -9.21 -2.35
N LEU A 301 11.55 -8.60 -2.71
CA LEU A 301 11.05 -8.61 -4.08
C LEU A 301 11.88 -7.59 -4.86
N LEU A 302 12.48 -8.01 -5.97
CA LEU A 302 13.42 -7.20 -6.73
C LEU A 302 12.92 -6.99 -8.15
N GLY A 303 13.21 -5.84 -8.75
CA GLY A 303 13.21 -5.72 -10.19
C GLY A 303 14.23 -6.68 -10.83
N SER A 304 14.17 -6.80 -12.15
CA SER A 304 15.05 -7.64 -12.98
C SER A 304 16.14 -6.86 -13.72
N ALA A 305 15.97 -5.56 -13.93
CA ALA A 305 16.91 -4.73 -14.69
C ALA A 305 16.93 -3.27 -14.21
N ALA A 306 18.02 -2.56 -14.55
CA ALA A 306 18.17 -1.15 -14.24
C ALA A 306 17.05 -0.29 -14.85
N GLY A 307 16.57 0.70 -14.09
CA GLY A 307 15.53 1.64 -14.49
C GLY A 307 14.09 1.21 -14.19
N GLU A 308 13.89 -0.01 -13.66
CA GLU A 308 12.54 -0.50 -13.33
C GLU A 308 11.96 0.13 -12.04
N GLN A 309 12.83 0.56 -11.13
CA GLN A 309 12.49 1.32 -9.94
C GLN A 309 11.35 0.72 -9.09
N LEU A 310 11.32 -0.60 -8.93
CA LEU A 310 10.36 -1.27 -8.03
C LEU A 310 10.39 -0.63 -6.62
N GLY A 311 9.22 -0.26 -6.11
CA GLY A 311 9.08 0.49 -4.85
C GLY A 311 8.92 2.00 -5.04
N SER A 312 8.94 2.51 -6.28
CA SER A 312 8.59 3.90 -6.56
C SER A 312 7.13 4.20 -6.23
N ASN A 313 6.81 5.40 -5.75
CA ASN A 313 5.42 5.86 -5.55
C ASN A 313 4.73 6.27 -6.86
N ILE A 314 5.47 6.32 -7.97
CA ILE A 314 4.97 6.73 -9.29
C ILE A 314 4.74 5.50 -10.16
N TYR A 315 5.70 4.56 -10.17
CA TYR A 315 5.73 3.43 -11.09
C TYR A 315 5.42 2.08 -10.44
N SER A 316 5.24 2.06 -9.11
CA SER A 316 4.79 0.87 -8.40
C SER A 316 3.49 1.14 -7.66
N MET A 317 2.60 0.14 -7.69
CA MET A 317 1.43 0.10 -6.83
C MET A 317 1.67 -0.89 -5.69
N VAL A 318 1.19 -0.54 -4.50
CA VAL A 318 0.99 -1.47 -3.40
C VAL A 318 -0.47 -1.33 -3.01
N HIS A 319 -1.28 -2.34 -3.30
CA HIS A 319 -2.70 -2.38 -2.97
C HIS A 319 -2.95 -3.40 -1.87
N GLU A 320 -3.43 -2.97 -0.72
CA GLU A 320 -3.89 -3.87 0.33
C GLU A 320 -5.29 -4.38 0.02
N ILE A 321 -5.41 -5.69 -0.19
CA ILE A 321 -6.68 -6.29 -0.58
C ILE A 321 -7.65 -6.26 0.60
N GLY A 322 -8.86 -5.74 0.38
CA GLY A 322 -9.87 -5.58 1.41
C GLY A 322 -10.52 -6.88 1.91
N TYR A 323 -11.60 -6.69 2.69
CA TYR A 323 -12.56 -7.73 3.08
C TYR A 323 -11.97 -8.94 3.82
N GLY A 324 -10.99 -8.70 4.70
CA GLY A 324 -10.48 -9.71 5.65
C GLY A 324 -9.41 -10.64 5.10
N THR A 325 -8.90 -10.38 3.90
CA THR A 325 -7.75 -11.13 3.36
C THR A 325 -6.41 -10.60 3.87
N ASN A 326 -5.36 -11.40 3.68
CA ASN A 326 -3.98 -10.99 3.97
C ASN A 326 -3.19 -10.65 2.69
N GLY A 327 -3.85 -10.59 1.54
CA GLY A 327 -3.16 -10.29 0.29
C GLY A 327 -2.77 -8.83 0.17
N ILE A 328 -1.63 -8.59 -0.47
CA ILE A 328 -1.27 -7.33 -1.10
C ILE A 328 -0.89 -7.59 -2.55
N LEU A 329 -1.27 -6.68 -3.46
CA LEU A 329 -0.76 -6.67 -4.83
C LEU A 329 0.32 -5.62 -4.97
N ILE A 330 1.49 -6.06 -5.42
CA ILE A 330 2.62 -5.22 -5.77
C ILE A 330 2.71 -5.20 -7.29
N GLY A 331 2.47 -4.04 -7.90
CA GLY A 331 2.63 -3.87 -9.34
C GLY A 331 3.80 -2.96 -9.67
N ASN A 332 4.42 -3.16 -10.83
CA ASN A 332 5.43 -2.25 -11.37
C ASN A 332 5.25 -2.15 -12.88
N THR A 333 4.89 -0.97 -13.39
CA THR A 333 4.58 -0.79 -14.82
C THR A 333 5.84 -0.67 -15.69
N LEU A 334 6.99 -0.32 -15.11
CA LEU A 334 8.27 -0.20 -15.83
C LEU A 334 9.01 -1.52 -16.02
N TRP A 335 8.61 -2.58 -15.31
CA TRP A 335 9.29 -3.86 -15.33
C TRP A 335 9.53 -4.38 -16.76
N SER A 336 10.76 -4.81 -17.05
CA SER A 336 11.20 -5.43 -18.31
C SER A 336 10.78 -4.67 -19.57
N SER A 337 11.27 -3.44 -19.73
CA SER A 337 10.91 -2.55 -20.84
C SER A 337 9.40 -2.26 -20.89
N ASN A 338 8.85 -1.85 -19.75
CA ASN A 338 7.43 -1.51 -19.60
C ASN A 338 6.45 -2.65 -19.93
N ARG A 339 6.87 -3.92 -19.86
CA ARG A 339 5.93 -5.05 -19.90
C ARG A 339 4.98 -5.01 -18.71
N GLY A 340 5.50 -4.54 -17.58
CA GLY A 340 4.80 -4.48 -16.32
C GLY A 340 4.67 -5.85 -15.65
N SER A 341 4.48 -5.82 -14.33
CA SER A 341 4.33 -7.01 -13.50
C SER A 341 3.32 -6.77 -12.37
N ILE A 342 2.66 -7.85 -11.94
CA ILE A 342 1.82 -7.91 -10.74
C ILE A 342 2.25 -9.13 -9.92
N THR A 343 2.57 -8.91 -8.65
CA THR A 343 3.00 -9.93 -7.70
C THR A 343 2.10 -9.87 -6.48
N TRP A 344 1.57 -11.02 -6.06
CA TRP A 344 0.83 -11.12 -4.80
C TRP A 344 1.78 -11.50 -3.66
N MET A 345 1.56 -10.91 -2.48
CA MET A 345 2.29 -11.22 -1.25
C MET A 345 1.33 -11.30 -0.06
N ASP A 346 1.58 -12.22 0.87
CA ASP A 346 0.89 -12.30 2.15
C ASP A 346 1.48 -11.27 3.13
N ARG A 347 0.71 -10.26 3.51
CA ARG A 347 1.16 -9.20 4.46
C ARG A 347 1.43 -9.69 5.88
N THR A 348 1.05 -10.92 6.22
CA THR A 348 1.31 -11.52 7.55
C THR A 348 2.66 -12.23 7.58
N THR A 349 3.10 -12.79 6.46
CA THR A 349 4.32 -13.61 6.39
C THR A 349 5.41 -13.03 5.49
N GLY A 350 5.09 -12.06 4.63
CA GLY A 350 5.98 -11.50 3.62
C GLY A 350 6.25 -12.43 2.44
N LYS A 351 5.56 -13.57 2.36
CA LYS A 351 5.79 -14.61 1.34
C LYS A 351 4.89 -14.44 0.13
N LEU A 352 5.33 -14.98 -1.00
CA LEU A 352 4.55 -14.99 -2.25
C LEU A 352 3.49 -16.12 -2.25
N SER A 353 2.64 -16.16 -3.28
CA SER A 353 1.54 -17.13 -3.42
C SER A 353 1.94 -18.60 -3.32
N ASN A 354 3.19 -18.93 -3.64
CA ASN A 354 3.76 -20.28 -3.52
C ASN A 354 4.43 -20.54 -2.15
N ASN A 355 4.20 -19.67 -1.16
CA ASN A 355 4.72 -19.76 0.20
C ASN A 355 6.26 -19.75 0.31
N VAL A 356 6.94 -19.12 -0.66
CA VAL A 356 8.38 -18.89 -0.63
C VAL A 356 8.70 -17.41 -0.39
N SER A 357 9.94 -17.14 0.04
CA SER A 357 10.42 -15.77 0.17
C SER A 357 10.44 -15.06 -1.18
N PRO A 358 10.24 -13.73 -1.22
CA PRO A 358 10.34 -12.94 -2.44
C PRO A 358 11.73 -13.02 -3.08
N GLY A 359 11.80 -12.74 -4.38
CA GLY A 359 13.05 -12.69 -5.15
C GLY A 359 12.91 -11.81 -6.39
N VAL A 360 13.73 -12.02 -7.42
CA VAL A 360 13.61 -11.26 -8.68
C VAL A 360 12.27 -11.53 -9.37
N ILE A 361 11.56 -10.48 -9.75
CA ILE A 361 10.30 -10.57 -10.51
C ILE A 361 10.56 -11.29 -11.83
N SER A 362 9.77 -12.33 -12.09
CA SER A 362 9.76 -13.08 -13.34
C SER A 362 8.41 -13.78 -13.54
N ALA A 363 8.22 -14.40 -14.71
CA ALA A 363 7.05 -15.22 -14.98
C ALA A 363 6.90 -16.46 -14.07
N SER A 364 7.90 -16.77 -13.23
CA SER A 364 7.84 -17.89 -12.27
C SER A 364 7.16 -17.53 -10.95
N ASN A 365 7.10 -16.24 -10.61
CA ASN A 365 6.58 -15.76 -9.33
C ASN A 365 5.62 -14.57 -9.45
N SER A 366 5.45 -14.03 -10.65
CA SER A 366 4.62 -12.86 -10.93
C SER A 366 3.84 -13.05 -12.23
N LEU A 367 2.69 -12.39 -12.33
CA LEU A 367 2.02 -12.18 -13.60
C LEU A 367 2.76 -11.06 -14.35
N VAL A 368 3.19 -11.31 -15.59
CA VAL A 368 4.00 -10.36 -16.36
C VAL A 368 3.43 -10.12 -17.76
N GLY A 369 3.67 -8.94 -18.31
CA GLY A 369 3.33 -8.65 -19.71
C GLY A 369 4.07 -9.57 -20.67
N SER A 370 3.55 -9.75 -21.87
CA SER A 370 4.16 -10.56 -22.93
C SER A 370 4.99 -9.71 -23.90
N ASN A 371 4.69 -8.41 -24.04
CA ASN A 371 5.34 -7.49 -24.97
C ASN A 371 5.75 -6.16 -24.30
N THR A 372 6.74 -5.50 -24.86
CA THR A 372 7.15 -4.15 -24.48
C THR A 372 5.96 -3.19 -24.44
N ASN A 373 5.90 -2.33 -23.42
CA ASN A 373 4.83 -1.35 -23.18
C ASN A 373 3.44 -1.91 -22.82
N ASP A 374 3.31 -3.21 -22.52
CA ASP A 374 2.06 -3.80 -22.02
C ASP A 374 1.56 -3.16 -20.71
N GLN A 375 2.47 -2.63 -19.89
CA GLN A 375 2.19 -1.89 -18.65
C GLN A 375 1.10 -2.53 -17.76
N LEU A 376 1.26 -3.82 -17.46
CA LEU A 376 0.28 -4.57 -16.66
C LEU A 376 -0.16 -3.81 -15.39
N GLY A 377 -1.48 -3.74 -15.18
CA GLY A 377 -2.11 -3.06 -14.07
C GLY A 377 -2.28 -1.55 -14.22
N ALA A 378 -1.85 -0.92 -15.33
CA ALA A 378 -1.99 0.52 -15.53
C ALA A 378 -3.45 1.03 -15.47
N GLY A 379 -4.44 0.17 -15.72
CA GLY A 379 -5.86 0.50 -15.58
C GLY A 379 -6.37 0.50 -14.13
N GLY A 380 -5.52 0.16 -13.16
CA GLY A 380 -5.84 0.01 -11.75
C GLY A 380 -6.57 -1.30 -11.43
N THR A 381 -7.15 -1.36 -10.24
CA THR A 381 -7.81 -2.56 -9.71
C THR A 381 -9.28 -2.30 -9.35
N LEU A 382 -10.02 -3.39 -9.11
CA LEU A 382 -11.34 -3.38 -8.49
C LEU A 382 -11.37 -4.47 -7.41
N ASP A 383 -11.63 -4.07 -6.16
CA ASP A 383 -11.86 -5.00 -5.06
C ASP A 383 -13.28 -5.56 -5.13
N LEU A 384 -13.39 -6.88 -5.07
CA LEU A 384 -14.66 -7.58 -4.93
C LEU A 384 -14.98 -7.74 -3.43
N MET A 385 -16.26 -7.70 -3.06
CA MET A 385 -16.68 -7.70 -1.64
C MET A 385 -16.35 -9.00 -0.87
N ASN A 386 -15.78 -10.02 -1.52
CA ASN A 386 -15.27 -11.26 -0.91
C ASN A 386 -13.76 -11.28 -0.74
N GLY A 387 -13.07 -10.17 -1.01
CA GLY A 387 -11.62 -10.09 -0.89
C GLY A 387 -10.86 -10.68 -2.08
N ASN A 388 -11.54 -10.93 -3.21
CA ASN A 388 -10.87 -11.16 -4.49
C ASN A 388 -10.80 -9.87 -5.30
N MET A 389 -10.07 -9.89 -6.41
CA MET A 389 -9.79 -8.67 -7.17
C MET A 389 -9.80 -8.88 -8.67
N LEU A 390 -10.07 -7.80 -9.39
CA LEU A 390 -9.84 -7.69 -10.83
C LEU A 390 -8.76 -6.64 -11.09
N VAL A 391 -7.75 -7.00 -11.88
CA VAL A 391 -6.67 -6.11 -12.32
C VAL A 391 -6.89 -5.75 -13.79
N LYS A 392 -6.92 -4.46 -14.10
CA LYS A 392 -7.15 -3.93 -15.45
C LYS A 392 -5.81 -3.57 -16.11
N SER A 393 -5.59 -4.11 -17.30
CA SER A 393 -4.39 -3.86 -18.12
C SER A 393 -4.81 -3.45 -19.54
N PRO A 394 -5.40 -2.25 -19.73
CA PRO A 394 -5.94 -1.82 -21.02
C PRO A 394 -4.88 -1.66 -22.11
N ASP A 395 -3.61 -1.43 -21.73
CA ASP A 395 -2.50 -1.19 -22.66
C ASP A 395 -1.84 -2.49 -23.16
N TRP A 396 -2.23 -3.65 -22.61
CA TRP A 396 -1.65 -4.93 -22.97
C TRP A 396 -1.78 -5.22 -24.47
N SER A 397 -0.68 -5.72 -25.07
CA SER A 397 -0.56 -6.22 -26.44
C SER A 397 -1.06 -5.24 -27.51
N ASN A 398 -0.48 -4.03 -27.56
CA ASN A 398 -0.90 -2.92 -28.43
C ASN A 398 -2.35 -2.50 -28.16
N ASN A 399 -2.67 -2.30 -26.87
CA ASN A 399 -3.97 -1.85 -26.41
C ASN A 399 -5.13 -2.80 -26.77
N THR A 400 -4.88 -4.10 -27.02
CA THR A 400 -5.98 -5.08 -27.05
C THR A 400 -6.65 -5.11 -25.68
N GLY A 401 -5.85 -4.98 -24.63
CA GLY A 401 -6.29 -4.88 -23.24
C GLY A 401 -6.65 -6.22 -22.62
N ALA A 402 -6.58 -6.26 -21.30
CA ALA A 402 -6.91 -7.43 -20.51
C ALA A 402 -7.51 -7.08 -19.14
N VAL A 403 -8.30 -8.02 -18.60
CA VAL A 403 -8.69 -8.05 -17.19
C VAL A 403 -8.35 -9.42 -16.61
N THR A 404 -7.67 -9.42 -15.47
CA THR A 404 -7.24 -10.64 -14.76
C THR A 404 -7.89 -10.70 -13.38
N TRP A 405 -8.46 -11.85 -13.03
CA TRP A 405 -8.94 -12.10 -11.67
C TRP A 405 -7.83 -12.69 -10.80
N ILE A 406 -7.74 -12.23 -9.55
CA ILE A 406 -6.78 -12.70 -8.55
C ILE A 406 -7.51 -12.97 -7.24
N SER A 407 -7.30 -14.16 -6.68
CA SER A 407 -7.70 -14.54 -5.33
C SER A 407 -6.91 -13.71 -4.32
N GLY A 408 -7.57 -12.93 -3.47
CA GLY A 408 -6.84 -12.16 -2.46
C GLY A 408 -6.34 -13.00 -1.30
N SER A 409 -6.85 -14.21 -1.14
CA SER A 409 -6.47 -15.12 -0.05
C SER A 409 -5.14 -15.84 -0.28
N ASP A 410 -4.84 -16.21 -1.53
CA ASP A 410 -3.67 -17.01 -1.88
C ASP A 410 -2.97 -16.58 -3.19
N GLY A 411 -3.42 -15.47 -3.79
CA GLY A 411 -2.79 -14.88 -4.98
C GLY A 411 -2.90 -15.72 -6.24
N LYS A 412 -3.78 -16.72 -6.28
CA LYS A 412 -4.01 -17.52 -7.48
C LYS A 412 -4.90 -16.81 -8.50
N LEU A 413 -4.66 -17.10 -9.76
CA LEU A 413 -5.49 -16.74 -10.90
C LEU A 413 -6.63 -17.77 -11.05
N SER A 414 -7.62 -17.45 -11.87
CA SER A 414 -8.79 -18.30 -12.17
C SER A 414 -8.42 -19.69 -12.69
N ASN A 415 -7.28 -19.83 -13.39
CA ASN A 415 -6.77 -21.11 -13.89
C ASN A 415 -5.94 -21.90 -12.86
N GLY A 416 -5.82 -21.41 -11.62
CA GLY A 416 -5.07 -22.02 -10.54
C GLY A 416 -3.56 -21.76 -10.55
N SER A 417 -3.02 -21.10 -11.59
CA SER A 417 -1.65 -20.57 -11.53
C SER A 417 -1.58 -19.35 -10.61
N PHE A 418 -0.38 -18.89 -10.26
CA PHE A 418 -0.18 -17.66 -9.46
C PHE A 418 0.82 -16.71 -10.13
N ALA A 419 1.33 -17.10 -11.30
CA ALA A 419 2.36 -16.42 -12.07
C ALA A 419 2.27 -16.87 -13.53
N GLY A 420 3.01 -16.19 -14.39
CA GLY A 420 3.14 -16.50 -15.82
C GLY A 420 3.00 -15.26 -16.68
N ALA A 421 3.16 -15.43 -17.99
CA ALA A 421 2.82 -14.37 -18.93
C ALA A 421 1.30 -14.19 -19.02
N LEU A 422 0.83 -12.94 -19.06
CA LEU A 422 -0.57 -12.64 -19.32
C LEU A 422 -0.98 -13.18 -20.70
N SER A 423 -2.11 -13.88 -20.75
CA SER A 423 -2.65 -14.45 -21.99
C SER A 423 -4.14 -14.78 -21.83
N SER A 424 -4.78 -15.21 -22.92
CA SER A 424 -6.17 -15.70 -22.90
C SER A 424 -6.39 -16.95 -22.03
N SER A 425 -5.34 -17.59 -21.51
CA SER A 425 -5.47 -18.75 -20.61
C SER A 425 -5.74 -18.37 -19.14
N ASN A 426 -5.40 -17.13 -18.77
CA ASN A 426 -5.50 -16.63 -17.40
C ASN A 426 -6.25 -15.30 -17.28
N SER A 427 -6.59 -14.66 -18.41
CA SER A 427 -7.20 -13.34 -18.45
C SER A 427 -8.26 -13.26 -19.54
N VAL A 428 -9.22 -12.36 -19.35
CA VAL A 428 -10.14 -11.93 -20.42
C VAL A 428 -9.39 -10.91 -21.26
N VAL A 429 -9.23 -11.16 -22.56
CA VAL A 429 -8.39 -10.33 -23.44
C VAL A 429 -9.11 -9.91 -24.71
N GLY A 430 -8.67 -8.78 -25.28
CA GLY A 430 -9.07 -8.38 -26.63
C GLY A 430 -8.47 -9.32 -27.68
N GLY A 431 -9.07 -9.32 -28.87
CA GLY A 431 -8.56 -10.05 -30.04
C GLY A 431 -7.91 -9.15 -31.08
N THR A 432 -8.20 -7.85 -31.05
CA THR A 432 -7.75 -6.84 -32.02
C THR A 432 -7.08 -5.66 -31.31
N ALA A 433 -6.07 -5.06 -31.94
CA ALA A 433 -5.41 -3.87 -31.40
C ALA A 433 -6.42 -2.76 -31.12
N ALA A 434 -6.22 -2.02 -30.03
CA ALA A 434 -7.11 -0.97 -29.53
C ALA A 434 -8.52 -1.43 -29.07
N ASP A 435 -8.77 -2.73 -28.91
CA ASP A 435 -10.00 -3.22 -28.24
C ASP A 435 -10.16 -2.63 -26.83
N SER A 436 -9.02 -2.34 -26.17
CA SER A 436 -8.92 -1.76 -24.83
C SER A 436 -9.95 -2.35 -23.89
N VAL A 437 -9.84 -3.67 -23.64
CA VAL A 437 -10.74 -4.38 -22.71
C VAL A 437 -10.87 -3.61 -21.41
N SER A 438 -12.10 -3.48 -20.92
CA SER A 438 -12.51 -2.59 -19.81
C SER A 438 -12.55 -1.08 -20.11
N SER A 439 -12.60 -0.67 -21.38
CA SER A 439 -12.77 0.75 -21.79
C SER A 439 -14.04 1.42 -21.26
N GLY A 440 -15.09 0.65 -20.94
CA GLY A 440 -16.30 1.12 -20.26
C GLY A 440 -16.25 0.95 -18.74
N GLY A 441 -15.12 0.49 -18.21
CA GLY A 441 -14.92 0.12 -16.82
C GLY A 441 -15.20 -1.35 -16.52
N VAL A 442 -15.03 -1.69 -15.24
CA VAL A 442 -15.47 -2.96 -14.67
C VAL A 442 -16.46 -2.60 -13.57
N GLU A 443 -17.65 -3.17 -13.60
CA GLU A 443 -18.70 -2.90 -12.61
C GLU A 443 -18.96 -4.14 -11.76
N LEU A 444 -19.03 -3.93 -10.45
CA LEU A 444 -19.48 -4.91 -9.48
C LEU A 444 -21.01 -5.02 -9.49
N LEU A 445 -21.55 -6.23 -9.52
CA LEU A 445 -22.99 -6.47 -9.38
C LEU A 445 -23.35 -6.42 -7.89
N THR A 446 -23.59 -5.22 -7.36
CA THR A 446 -23.72 -4.93 -5.92
C THR A 446 -25.08 -5.30 -5.29
N ASP A 447 -25.86 -6.15 -5.94
CA ASP A 447 -27.24 -6.43 -5.55
C ASP A 447 -27.42 -7.92 -5.27
N GLY A 448 -27.55 -8.29 -4.00
CA GLY A 448 -27.51 -9.68 -3.52
C GLY A 448 -26.11 -10.17 -3.10
N ASN A 449 -26.02 -11.44 -2.66
CA ASN A 449 -24.80 -12.10 -2.16
C ASN A 449 -23.72 -12.36 -3.24
N PHE A 450 -23.72 -11.59 -4.33
CA PHE A 450 -22.90 -11.86 -5.51
C PHE A 450 -21.69 -10.93 -5.53
N TYR A 451 -20.52 -11.55 -5.59
CA TYR A 451 -19.25 -10.87 -5.73
C TYR A 451 -18.86 -10.71 -7.21
N ASN A 452 -19.81 -10.95 -8.12
CA ASN A 452 -19.61 -11.05 -9.55
C ASN A 452 -19.48 -9.68 -10.20
N ALA A 453 -18.83 -9.61 -11.36
CA ALA A 453 -18.62 -8.36 -12.06
C ALA A 453 -18.89 -8.48 -13.56
N MET A 454 -19.02 -7.33 -14.20
CA MET A 454 -19.07 -7.17 -15.65
C MET A 454 -17.87 -6.37 -16.13
N ILE A 455 -17.21 -6.87 -17.15
CA ILE A 455 -16.15 -6.18 -17.88
C ILE A 455 -16.78 -5.55 -19.11
N LEU A 456 -16.75 -4.22 -19.18
CA LEU A 456 -17.41 -3.44 -20.22
C LEU A 456 -16.37 -2.97 -21.24
N SER A 457 -16.50 -3.43 -22.47
CA SER A 457 -15.54 -3.15 -23.54
C SER A 457 -16.26 -2.58 -24.76
N PRO A 458 -16.90 -1.41 -24.68
CA PRO A 458 -17.64 -0.82 -25.79
C PRO A 458 -16.76 -0.51 -27.01
N ALA A 459 -15.43 -0.35 -26.82
CA ALA A 459 -14.46 -0.18 -27.90
C ALA A 459 -14.06 -1.49 -28.60
N TRP A 460 -14.48 -2.66 -28.09
CA TRP A 460 -14.09 -3.94 -28.65
C TRP A 460 -14.48 -4.07 -30.13
N THR A 461 -13.56 -4.58 -30.94
CA THR A 461 -13.72 -4.81 -32.37
C THR A 461 -14.09 -6.26 -32.62
N ASN A 462 -15.19 -6.48 -33.34
CA ASN A 462 -15.49 -7.82 -33.83
C ASN A 462 -14.51 -8.17 -34.95
N PRO A 463 -13.69 -9.23 -34.80
CA PRO A 463 -12.67 -9.58 -35.78
C PRO A 463 -13.28 -10.00 -37.13
N THR A 464 -14.55 -10.40 -37.15
CA THR A 464 -15.27 -10.72 -38.38
C THR A 464 -15.41 -9.46 -39.23
N ALA A 465 -14.65 -9.38 -40.33
CA ALA A 465 -14.60 -8.20 -41.19
C ALA A 465 -14.24 -6.89 -40.47
N SER A 466 -13.48 -6.97 -39.37
CA SER A 466 -12.94 -5.83 -38.61
C SER A 466 -13.98 -4.75 -38.27
N GLN A 467 -15.10 -5.16 -37.70
CA GLN A 467 -16.19 -4.26 -37.30
C GLN A 467 -15.82 -3.52 -36.01
N ALA A 468 -15.13 -2.39 -36.16
CA ALA A 468 -14.63 -1.57 -35.04
C ALA A 468 -15.75 -1.08 -34.12
N ASN A 469 -15.49 -1.01 -32.81
CA ASN A 469 -16.45 -0.55 -31.81
C ASN A 469 -17.78 -1.33 -31.84
N ALA A 470 -17.73 -2.63 -32.16
CA ALA A 470 -18.90 -3.49 -32.02
C ALA A 470 -19.32 -3.59 -30.53
N GLY A 471 -18.35 -3.52 -29.64
CA GLY A 471 -18.52 -3.53 -28.20
C GLY A 471 -18.81 -4.93 -27.65
N ALA A 472 -18.52 -5.10 -26.36
CA ALA A 472 -18.71 -6.34 -25.65
C ALA A 472 -18.97 -6.12 -24.16
N VAL A 473 -19.71 -7.06 -23.56
CA VAL A 473 -19.85 -7.22 -22.11
C VAL A 473 -19.53 -8.66 -21.74
N THR A 474 -18.59 -8.83 -20.81
CA THR A 474 -18.17 -10.14 -20.30
C THR A 474 -18.51 -10.23 -18.82
N TRP A 475 -19.27 -11.25 -18.41
CA TRP A 475 -19.53 -11.52 -17.00
C TRP A 475 -18.40 -12.38 -16.40
N ILE A 476 -18.05 -12.11 -15.14
CA ILE A 476 -17.06 -12.89 -14.39
C ILE A 476 -17.56 -13.21 -12.99
N ASN A 477 -17.39 -14.48 -12.59
CA ASN A 477 -17.68 -14.97 -11.26
C ASN A 477 -16.64 -14.42 -10.27
N GLY A 478 -17.09 -13.72 -9.25
CA GLY A 478 -16.18 -13.13 -8.27
C GLY A 478 -15.53 -14.12 -7.31
N ALA A 479 -16.09 -15.32 -7.17
CA ALA A 479 -15.60 -16.34 -6.25
C ALA A 479 -14.41 -17.12 -6.80
N ASP A 480 -14.41 -17.44 -8.09
CA ASP A 480 -13.38 -18.27 -8.73
C ASP A 480 -12.81 -17.68 -10.04
N GLY A 481 -13.26 -16.49 -10.45
CA GLY A 481 -12.76 -15.79 -11.62
C GLY A 481 -13.15 -16.42 -12.96
N LYS A 482 -14.10 -17.37 -12.98
CA LYS A 482 -14.56 -17.99 -14.22
C LYS A 482 -15.61 -17.15 -14.94
N LEU A 483 -15.66 -17.31 -16.26
CA LEU A 483 -16.70 -16.71 -17.10
C LEU A 483 -17.97 -17.56 -17.06
N SER A 484 -19.05 -17.07 -17.65
CA SER A 484 -20.36 -17.75 -17.70
C SER A 484 -20.32 -19.08 -18.46
N ASP A 485 -19.37 -19.26 -19.39
CA ASP A 485 -19.10 -20.52 -20.09
C ASP A 485 -18.21 -21.50 -19.27
N GLY A 486 -17.79 -21.11 -18.07
CA GLY A 486 -16.92 -21.87 -17.19
C GLY A 486 -15.42 -21.76 -17.50
N SER A 487 -15.03 -20.96 -18.50
CA SER A 487 -13.63 -20.74 -18.84
C SER A 487 -12.94 -19.83 -17.81
N THR A 488 -11.59 -19.89 -17.74
CA THR A 488 -10.77 -19.13 -16.78
C THR A 488 -10.21 -17.84 -17.39
N GLY A 489 -10.75 -17.41 -18.53
CA GLY A 489 -10.21 -16.38 -19.40
C GLY A 489 -10.52 -16.73 -20.85
N GLY A 490 -10.13 -15.84 -21.77
CA GLY A 490 -10.36 -16.06 -23.19
C GLY A 490 -10.32 -14.75 -23.97
N ALA A 491 -10.08 -14.86 -25.28
CA ALA A 491 -10.34 -13.75 -26.17
C ALA A 491 -11.86 -13.48 -26.18
N ILE A 492 -12.25 -12.21 -26.05
CA ILE A 492 -13.66 -11.81 -26.09
C ILE A 492 -14.26 -12.22 -27.43
N GLY A 493 -15.44 -12.85 -27.37
CA GLY A 493 -16.22 -13.23 -28.54
C GLY A 493 -17.60 -13.76 -28.15
N PRO A 494 -18.44 -14.13 -29.12
CA PRO A 494 -19.83 -14.55 -28.86
C PRO A 494 -19.95 -15.85 -28.06
N ALA A 495 -18.86 -16.59 -27.85
CA ALA A 495 -18.85 -17.81 -27.02
C ALA A 495 -18.83 -17.52 -25.52
N ASN A 496 -18.25 -16.39 -25.10
CA ASN A 496 -18.01 -16.05 -23.69
C ASN A 496 -18.50 -14.65 -23.29
N SER A 497 -18.95 -13.84 -24.25
CA SER A 497 -19.36 -12.45 -24.05
C SER A 497 -20.61 -12.12 -24.85
N LEU A 498 -21.38 -11.14 -24.36
CA LEU A 498 -22.41 -10.46 -25.14
C LEU A 498 -21.72 -9.45 -26.07
N VAL A 499 -21.83 -9.63 -27.40
CA VAL A 499 -21.06 -8.83 -28.37
C VAL A 499 -21.93 -8.20 -29.46
N GLY A 500 -21.44 -7.11 -30.04
CA GLY A 500 -22.02 -6.54 -31.27
C GLY A 500 -21.58 -7.30 -32.52
N ALA A 501 -22.45 -7.37 -33.53
CA ALA A 501 -22.11 -7.92 -34.84
C ALA A 501 -21.43 -6.89 -35.75
N LEU A 502 -21.90 -5.65 -35.71
CA LEU A 502 -21.59 -4.59 -36.68
C LEU A 502 -20.84 -3.43 -36.01
N ALA A 503 -20.10 -2.68 -36.82
CA ALA A 503 -19.30 -1.56 -36.35
C ALA A 503 -20.16 -0.48 -35.70
N ASN A 504 -19.58 0.23 -34.73
CA ASN A 504 -20.22 1.32 -33.97
C ASN A 504 -21.48 0.89 -33.20
N SER A 505 -21.60 -0.40 -32.87
CA SER A 505 -22.70 -0.88 -32.02
C SER A 505 -22.51 -0.52 -30.55
N TYR A 506 -21.26 -0.37 -30.10
CA TYR A 506 -20.88 0.00 -28.73
C TYR A 506 -21.67 -0.79 -27.67
N VAL A 507 -21.79 -2.12 -27.83
CA VAL A 507 -22.52 -2.96 -26.87
C VAL A 507 -21.98 -2.73 -25.45
N GLY A 508 -22.90 -2.49 -24.51
CA GLY A 508 -22.59 -2.19 -23.10
C GLY A 508 -22.25 -0.74 -22.78
N SER A 509 -22.41 0.20 -23.73
CA SER A 509 -22.09 1.63 -23.52
C SER A 509 -23.11 2.41 -22.67
N GLY A 510 -24.32 1.90 -22.47
CA GLY A 510 -25.36 2.59 -21.69
C GLY A 510 -25.20 2.43 -20.18
N TYR A 511 -25.88 3.30 -19.42
CA TYR A 511 -25.99 3.20 -17.97
C TYR A 511 -26.83 1.99 -17.58
N ARG A 512 -26.22 1.03 -16.89
CA ARG A 512 -26.89 -0.21 -16.52
C ARG A 512 -27.83 0.02 -15.34
N ALA A 513 -28.89 -0.78 -15.29
CA ALA A 513 -29.83 -0.79 -14.18
C ALA A 513 -29.68 -2.12 -13.43
N LEU A 514 -29.18 -2.04 -12.19
CA LEU A 514 -29.29 -3.12 -11.21
C LEU A 514 -30.75 -3.18 -10.74
N LEU A 515 -31.32 -4.39 -10.71
CA LEU A 515 -32.76 -4.58 -10.65
C LEU A 515 -33.33 -4.90 -9.25
N GLY A 516 -32.53 -4.92 -8.20
CA GLY A 516 -32.95 -5.26 -6.82
C GLY A 516 -32.89 -6.76 -6.50
N ASN A 517 -32.65 -7.62 -7.50
CA ASN A 517 -32.64 -9.09 -7.37
C ASN A 517 -31.31 -9.72 -7.81
N GLY A 518 -30.27 -8.90 -8.00
CA GLY A 518 -28.99 -9.33 -8.54
C GLY A 518 -28.95 -9.50 -10.05
N ASN A 519 -30.04 -9.23 -10.77
CA ASN A 519 -30.04 -9.19 -12.23
C ASN A 519 -29.77 -7.78 -12.74
N VAL A 520 -29.41 -7.69 -14.02
CA VAL A 520 -29.01 -6.43 -14.64
C VAL A 520 -29.59 -6.29 -16.04
N ALA A 521 -30.06 -5.08 -16.34
CA ALA A 521 -30.35 -4.65 -17.70
C ALA A 521 -29.13 -3.92 -18.28
N ILE A 522 -28.69 -4.37 -19.46
CA ILE A 522 -27.49 -3.91 -20.17
C ILE A 522 -27.92 -3.11 -21.41
N PRO A 523 -27.91 -1.77 -21.37
CA PRO A 523 -28.34 -0.96 -22.50
C PRO A 523 -27.18 -0.72 -23.47
N SER A 524 -27.51 -0.78 -24.76
CA SER A 524 -26.63 -0.52 -25.88
C SER A 524 -27.35 0.41 -26.86
N PRO A 525 -27.56 1.69 -26.51
CA PRO A 525 -28.41 2.60 -27.28
C PRO A 525 -27.91 2.86 -28.70
N SER A 526 -26.61 2.71 -28.94
CA SER A 526 -25.99 2.85 -30.27
C SER A 526 -25.98 1.56 -31.09
N TRP A 527 -26.52 0.44 -30.57
CA TRP A 527 -26.46 -0.85 -31.23
C TRP A 527 -27.00 -0.79 -32.67
N VAL A 528 -26.27 -1.42 -33.60
CA VAL A 528 -26.58 -1.42 -35.04
C VAL A 528 -27.21 -2.76 -35.41
N ALA A 529 -28.43 -2.72 -35.93
CA ALA A 529 -29.15 -3.91 -36.41
C ALA A 529 -28.87 -4.18 -37.91
N GLY A 530 -29.41 -5.28 -38.42
CA GLY A 530 -29.36 -5.63 -39.85
C GLY A 530 -28.10 -6.39 -40.23
N SER A 531 -27.48 -6.00 -41.35
CA SER A 531 -26.28 -6.65 -41.88
C SER A 531 -25.23 -5.62 -42.32
N THR A 532 -24.02 -6.07 -42.63
CA THR A 532 -22.96 -5.20 -43.17
C THR A 532 -23.36 -4.48 -44.46
N ALA A 533 -24.22 -5.10 -45.28
CA ALA A 533 -24.73 -4.51 -46.52
C ALA A 533 -25.91 -3.54 -46.30
N SER A 534 -26.60 -3.64 -45.17
CA SER A 534 -27.77 -2.82 -44.85
C SER A 534 -27.85 -2.60 -43.33
N PRO A 535 -27.00 -1.73 -42.77
CA PRO A 535 -26.98 -1.45 -41.34
C PRO A 535 -28.13 -0.52 -40.95
N ILE A 536 -28.73 -0.79 -39.79
CA ILE A 536 -29.73 0.07 -39.16
C ILE A 536 -29.05 0.75 -37.95
N SER A 537 -28.38 1.87 -38.22
CA SER A 537 -27.56 2.55 -37.21
C SER A 537 -28.39 3.15 -36.08
N GLY A 538 -27.98 2.90 -34.84
CA GLY A 538 -28.66 3.41 -33.66
C GLY A 538 -30.06 2.85 -33.47
N ALA A 539 -30.33 1.61 -33.91
CA ALA A 539 -31.55 0.90 -33.53
C ALA A 539 -31.62 0.77 -32.00
N GLY A 540 -30.47 0.54 -31.36
CA GLY A 540 -30.37 0.37 -29.93
C GLY A 540 -30.87 -0.99 -29.47
N ALA A 541 -30.40 -1.40 -28.29
CA ALA A 541 -30.78 -2.66 -27.67
C ALA A 541 -30.73 -2.57 -26.14
N VAL A 542 -31.51 -3.40 -25.45
CA VAL A 542 -31.33 -3.73 -24.04
C VAL A 542 -31.34 -5.25 -23.88
N THR A 543 -30.29 -5.77 -23.26
CA THR A 543 -30.15 -7.19 -22.94
C THR A 543 -30.28 -7.40 -21.44
N TRP A 544 -31.09 -8.36 -21.02
CA TRP A 544 -31.17 -8.77 -19.61
C TRP A 544 -30.16 -9.88 -19.33
N MET A 545 -29.49 -9.81 -18.18
CA MET A 545 -28.54 -10.83 -17.73
C MET A 545 -28.79 -11.21 -16.27
N HIS A 546 -28.75 -12.51 -16.01
CA HIS A 546 -28.83 -13.08 -14.67
C HIS A 546 -27.49 -12.91 -13.95
N GLY A 547 -27.43 -12.12 -12.88
CA GLY A 547 -26.14 -11.77 -12.29
C GLY A 547 -25.46 -12.88 -11.51
N ALA A 548 -26.18 -13.94 -11.14
CA ALA A 548 -25.62 -15.06 -10.39
C ALA A 548 -24.74 -15.99 -11.24
N ASP A 549 -25.08 -16.18 -12.53
CA ASP A 549 -24.38 -17.10 -13.44
C ASP A 549 -24.07 -16.52 -14.83
N GLY A 550 -24.40 -15.24 -15.06
CA GLY A 550 -24.10 -14.52 -16.29
C GLY A 550 -24.95 -14.92 -17.50
N LYS A 551 -26.01 -15.72 -17.33
CA LYS A 551 -26.85 -16.15 -18.44
C LYS A 551 -27.76 -15.04 -18.95
N LEU A 552 -28.06 -15.07 -20.25
CA LEU A 552 -29.01 -14.18 -20.90
C LEU A 552 -30.45 -14.69 -20.75
N MET A 553 -31.43 -13.89 -21.16
CA MET A 553 -32.86 -14.21 -21.03
C MET A 553 -33.32 -15.48 -21.78
N ASP A 554 -32.56 -15.92 -22.79
CA ASP A 554 -32.79 -17.14 -23.54
C ASP A 554 -32.07 -18.38 -22.94
N GLY A 555 -31.37 -18.19 -21.82
CA GLY A 555 -30.59 -19.23 -21.13
C GLY A 555 -29.19 -19.45 -21.69
N SER A 556 -28.78 -18.73 -22.74
CA SER A 556 -27.42 -18.77 -23.25
C SER A 556 -26.42 -18.13 -22.27
N VAL A 557 -25.17 -18.58 -22.31
CA VAL A 557 -24.09 -18.03 -21.46
C VAL A 557 -23.44 -16.78 -22.08
N ALA A 558 -23.68 -16.54 -23.37
CA ALA A 558 -23.07 -15.48 -24.17
C ALA A 558 -23.77 -15.42 -25.54
N GLY A 559 -23.44 -14.42 -26.36
CA GLY A 559 -23.89 -14.40 -27.75
C GLY A 559 -23.81 -13.04 -28.41
N THR A 560 -24.14 -13.00 -29.69
CA THR A 560 -24.30 -11.75 -30.44
C THR A 560 -25.66 -11.13 -30.11
N VAL A 561 -25.70 -9.83 -29.84
CA VAL A 561 -26.97 -9.09 -29.61
C VAL A 561 -27.89 -9.27 -30.82
N SER A 562 -29.11 -9.70 -30.58
CA SER A 562 -30.15 -9.88 -31.60
C SER A 562 -31.55 -9.89 -30.99
N VAL A 563 -32.58 -9.97 -31.82
CA VAL A 563 -33.98 -10.15 -31.39
C VAL A 563 -34.23 -11.42 -30.56
N ALA A 564 -33.31 -12.39 -30.59
CA ALA A 564 -33.46 -13.65 -29.83
C ALA A 564 -33.15 -13.46 -28.33
N ASN A 565 -32.22 -12.57 -28.00
CA ASN A 565 -31.70 -12.40 -26.64
C ASN A 565 -31.87 -10.96 -26.10
N SER A 566 -32.39 -10.03 -26.90
CA SER A 566 -32.46 -8.60 -26.55
C SER A 566 -33.74 -7.94 -27.04
N LEU A 567 -34.20 -6.92 -26.31
CA LEU A 567 -35.17 -5.95 -26.81
C LEU A 567 -34.43 -4.95 -27.72
N VAL A 568 -34.84 -4.83 -28.98
CA VAL A 568 -34.11 -4.01 -29.97
C VAL A 568 -35.03 -3.06 -30.73
N GLY A 569 -34.46 -1.98 -31.27
CA GLY A 569 -35.14 -1.09 -32.20
C GLY A 569 -35.31 -1.72 -33.59
N ALA A 570 -36.34 -1.26 -34.32
CA ALA A 570 -36.64 -1.71 -35.67
C ALA A 570 -36.14 -0.74 -36.75
N ASN A 571 -35.94 0.54 -36.39
CA ASN A 571 -35.56 1.60 -37.31
C ASN A 571 -34.25 2.28 -36.90
N ALA A 572 -33.66 3.01 -37.83
CA ALA A 572 -32.49 3.82 -37.55
C ALA A 572 -32.83 4.90 -36.52
N SER A 573 -31.91 5.11 -35.58
CA SER A 573 -32.06 6.08 -34.49
C SER A 573 -33.26 5.84 -33.57
N ASP A 574 -33.76 4.61 -33.45
CA ASP A 574 -34.73 4.27 -32.39
C ASP A 574 -34.11 4.43 -31.00
N GLY A 575 -32.81 4.14 -30.84
CA GLY A 575 -32.07 4.36 -29.60
C GLY A 575 -32.66 3.59 -28.41
N VAL A 576 -33.15 2.36 -28.62
CA VAL A 576 -33.68 1.53 -27.52
C VAL A 576 -32.61 1.36 -26.44
N GLY A 577 -32.96 1.70 -25.19
CA GLY A 577 -32.02 1.68 -24.07
C GLY A 577 -31.34 3.02 -23.77
N THR A 578 -31.76 4.12 -24.42
CA THR A 578 -31.27 5.47 -24.08
C THR A 578 -31.56 5.82 -22.62
N THR A 579 -32.70 5.35 -22.11
CA THR A 579 -33.03 5.39 -20.69
C THR A 579 -33.45 4.01 -20.23
N VAL A 580 -32.88 3.53 -19.13
CA VAL A 580 -33.36 2.34 -18.43
C VAL A 580 -33.56 2.70 -16.97
N THR A 581 -34.76 2.44 -16.46
CA THR A 581 -35.15 2.81 -15.11
C THR A 581 -35.74 1.60 -14.41
N ALA A 582 -35.04 1.13 -13.36
CA ALA A 582 -35.58 0.12 -12.47
C ALA A 582 -36.82 0.70 -11.75
N LEU A 583 -37.91 -0.07 -11.75
CA LEU A 583 -39.12 0.25 -10.99
C LEU A 583 -38.91 -0.28 -9.58
N THR A 584 -38.31 0.54 -8.74
CA THR A 584 -38.13 0.21 -7.32
C THR A 584 -39.41 0.55 -6.55
N ASP A 585 -40.13 -0.49 -6.15
CA ASP A 585 -41.32 -0.35 -5.30
C ASP A 585 -40.90 -0.20 -3.83
N LEU A 586 -41.74 0.46 -3.02
CA LEU A 586 -41.58 0.54 -1.55
C LEU A 586 -41.66 -0.85 -0.86
N ASN A 587 -42.15 -1.88 -1.56
CA ASN A 587 -42.06 -3.28 -1.16
C ASN A 587 -41.02 -3.95 -2.06
N ALA A 588 -39.90 -4.40 -1.52
CA ALA A 588 -38.71 -4.92 -2.21
C ALA A 588 -38.89 -6.22 -3.05
N SER A 589 -40.03 -6.41 -3.72
CA SER A 589 -40.42 -7.63 -4.45
C SER A 589 -40.72 -7.40 -5.93
N ASN A 590 -40.69 -6.15 -6.39
CA ASN A 590 -40.77 -5.83 -7.81
C ASN A 590 -39.40 -5.42 -8.32
N HIS A 591 -38.92 -6.16 -9.31
CA HIS A 591 -37.60 -5.96 -9.93
C HIS A 591 -37.71 -5.50 -11.38
N ASN A 592 -38.93 -5.18 -11.83
CA ASN A 592 -39.22 -4.82 -13.21
C ASN A 592 -38.58 -3.48 -13.57
N TYR A 593 -38.45 -3.21 -14.87
CA TYR A 593 -37.83 -1.99 -15.35
C TYR A 593 -38.50 -1.48 -16.62
N LEU A 594 -38.34 -0.18 -16.85
CA LEU A 594 -38.79 0.49 -18.06
C LEU A 594 -37.60 0.76 -18.96
N VAL A 595 -37.78 0.47 -20.25
CA VAL A 595 -36.83 0.78 -21.32
C VAL A 595 -37.42 1.88 -22.18
N GLY A 596 -36.72 3.01 -22.26
CA GLY A 596 -37.07 4.10 -23.17
C GLY A 596 -36.30 4.01 -24.48
N SER A 597 -36.96 4.42 -25.55
CA SER A 597 -36.37 4.66 -26.87
C SER A 597 -36.55 6.14 -27.25
N HIS A 598 -35.53 6.74 -27.85
CA HIS A 598 -35.53 8.15 -28.22
C HIS A 598 -35.51 8.24 -29.74
N ASN A 599 -36.62 8.66 -30.36
CA ASN A 599 -36.61 9.07 -31.76
C ASN A 599 -37.24 10.46 -31.91
N THR A 600 -37.01 11.10 -33.06
CA THR A 600 -37.60 12.39 -33.46
C THR A 600 -39.04 12.27 -34.00
N ALA A 601 -39.64 11.07 -33.96
CA ALA A 601 -40.92 10.71 -34.60
C ALA A 601 -41.95 10.02 -33.65
N GLY A 602 -41.74 10.05 -32.33
CA GLY A 602 -42.50 9.30 -31.32
C GLY A 602 -41.70 8.13 -30.74
N GLY A 603 -41.04 8.36 -29.59
CA GLY A 603 -40.34 7.32 -28.83
C GLY A 603 -41.29 6.31 -28.17
N ALA A 604 -40.74 5.26 -27.58
CA ALA A 604 -41.50 4.21 -26.89
C ALA A 604 -40.99 4.01 -25.46
N LEU A 605 -41.89 3.55 -24.59
CA LEU A 605 -41.57 3.08 -23.25
C LEU A 605 -42.06 1.65 -23.12
N THR A 606 -41.14 0.73 -22.88
CA THR A 606 -41.42 -0.71 -22.81
C THR A 606 -41.20 -1.20 -21.39
N TRP A 607 -42.22 -1.80 -20.79
CA TRP A 607 -42.09 -2.51 -19.52
C TRP A 607 -41.44 -3.88 -19.74
N VAL A 608 -40.52 -4.24 -18.86
CA VAL A 608 -39.80 -5.50 -18.90
C VAL A 608 -39.81 -6.15 -17.52
N ASN A 609 -40.07 -7.46 -17.48
CA ASN A 609 -40.00 -8.22 -16.26
C ASN A 609 -38.55 -8.38 -15.79
N GLY A 610 -38.26 -8.00 -14.55
CA GLY A 610 -36.89 -8.00 -14.00
C GLY A 610 -36.33 -9.36 -13.60
N ASP A 611 -37.18 -10.37 -13.48
CA ASP A 611 -36.79 -11.72 -13.05
C ASP A 611 -36.41 -12.60 -14.25
N ASN A 612 -36.91 -12.29 -15.44
CA ASN A 612 -36.69 -13.10 -16.64
C ASN A 612 -36.39 -12.31 -17.92
N GLY A 613 -36.35 -10.97 -17.86
CA GLY A 613 -36.02 -10.10 -18.99
C GLY A 613 -37.08 -10.04 -20.09
N ARG A 614 -38.28 -10.63 -19.90
CA ARG A 614 -39.30 -10.71 -20.94
C ARG A 614 -40.24 -9.52 -20.92
N THR A 615 -40.61 -9.09 -22.12
CA THR A 615 -41.71 -8.15 -22.33
C THR A 615 -43.04 -8.90 -22.35
N GLY A 616 -44.11 -8.28 -21.86
CA GLY A 616 -45.44 -8.88 -21.86
C GLY A 616 -46.52 -7.84 -21.62
N SER A 617 -47.71 -8.08 -22.16
CA SER A 617 -48.92 -7.37 -21.76
C SER A 617 -49.22 -7.69 -20.30
N TYR A 618 -49.18 -6.69 -19.43
CA TYR A 618 -49.56 -6.81 -18.02
C TYR A 618 -51.02 -7.30 -17.94
N VAL A 619 -51.23 -8.59 -17.70
CA VAL A 619 -52.55 -9.09 -17.28
C VAL A 619 -52.54 -9.04 -15.77
N ASN A 620 -53.20 -8.01 -15.23
CA ASN A 620 -53.48 -7.86 -13.82
C ASN A 620 -54.10 -9.17 -13.29
N PRO A 621 -53.45 -9.89 -12.35
CA PRO A 621 -54.11 -11.00 -11.67
C PRO A 621 -55.03 -10.37 -10.63
N SER A 622 -56.28 -10.15 -11.03
CA SER A 622 -57.38 -9.86 -10.11
C SER A 622 -57.51 -10.94 -9.05
#